data_AF-B1C3G8-F1
#
_entry.id   AF-B1C3G8-F1
#
_cell.length_a   1.000
_cell.length_b   1.000
_cell.length_c   1.000
_cell.angle_alpha   90.00
_cell.angle_beta   90.00
_cell.angle_gamma   90.00
#
_symmetry.space_group_name_H-M   'P 1'
#
loop_
_entity.id
_entity.type
_entity.pdbx_description
1 polymer ?
#
loop_
_entity_poly.entity_id
_entity_poly.type
_entity_poly.pdbx_seq_one_letter_code
_entity_poly.pdbx_strand_id
1 'polypeptide(L)'
;MMKMRIQVIEPQNIKECGICKAKDEWIKDVNVRGIKGIYCLKCDTLTMFNKMPSKYVYQAFKEETEKIRNTYLVKQNDKIK
;
A
#
# COMPACT_ATOMS: atom_id res chain seq x y z
N MET A 1 -9.50 -6.56 13.34
CA MET A 1 -9.10 -5.50 12.40
C MET A 1 -7.64 -5.73 12.03
N MET A 2 -7.31 -5.98 10.76
CA MET A 2 -5.91 -6.07 10.32
C MET A 2 -5.24 -4.69 10.45
N LYS A 3 -4.01 -4.66 10.96
CA LYS A 3 -3.26 -3.42 11.22
C LYS A 3 -2.30 -3.19 10.05
N MET A 4 -2.53 -2.14 9.27
CA MET A 4 -1.63 -1.72 8.19
C MET A 4 -0.20 -1.55 8.74
N ARG A 5 0.77 -2.21 8.09
CA ARG A 5 2.20 -2.09 8.42
C ARG A 5 2.88 -1.05 7.52
N ILE A 6 3.81 -0.30 8.09
CA ILE A 6 4.64 0.66 7.35
C ILE A 6 6.08 0.17 7.34
N GLN A 7 6.73 0.25 6.18
CA GLN A 7 8.16 0.06 6.02
C GLN A 7 8.75 1.27 5.30
N VAL A 8 9.90 1.76 5.75
CA VAL A 8 10.68 2.78 5.04
C VAL A 8 11.91 2.10 4.45
N ILE A 9 12.13 2.23 3.14
CA ILE A 9 13.26 1.66 2.42
C ILE A 9 13.90 2.69 1.50
N GLU A 10 15.14 2.45 1.07
CA GLU A 10 15.75 3.24 0.00
C GLU A 10 15.01 3.04 -1.34
N PRO A 11 14.98 4.05 -2.22
CA PRO A 11 14.40 3.89 -3.56
C PRO A 11 15.08 2.75 -4.32
N GLN A 12 14.29 1.73 -4.66
CA GLN A 12 14.75 0.63 -5.50
C GLN A 12 14.23 0.83 -6.93
N ASN A 13 15.02 0.41 -7.93
CA ASN A 13 14.58 0.39 -9.33
C ASN A 13 13.46 -0.62 -9.59
N ILE A 14 13.14 -1.47 -8.62
CA ILE A 14 12.14 -2.53 -8.70
C ILE A 14 10.96 -2.17 -7.80
N LYS A 15 9.76 -2.11 -8.38
CA LYS A 15 8.50 -1.93 -7.62
C LYS A 15 8.07 -3.26 -7.01
N GLU A 16 8.59 -3.58 -5.83
CA GLU A 16 8.19 -4.76 -5.05
C GLU A 16 7.83 -4.41 -3.61
N CYS A 17 7.08 -5.30 -2.96
CA CYS A 17 6.81 -5.16 -1.52
C CYS A 17 8.10 -5.42 -0.73
N GLY A 18 8.51 -4.48 0.12
CA GLY A 18 9.71 -4.63 0.95
C GLY A 18 9.62 -5.72 2.04
N ILE A 19 8.44 -6.32 2.26
CA ILE A 19 8.21 -7.41 3.22
C ILE A 19 8.03 -8.76 2.52
N CYS A 20 7.00 -8.92 1.70
CA CYS A 20 6.66 -10.22 1.10
C CYS A 20 7.19 -10.41 -0.32
N LYS A 21 7.91 -9.41 -0.87
CA LYS A 21 8.50 -9.44 -2.21
C LYS A 21 7.52 -9.62 -3.37
N ALA A 22 6.23 -9.41 -3.12
CA ALA A 22 5.21 -9.41 -4.17
C ALA A 22 5.44 -8.28 -5.18
N LYS A 23 5.05 -8.52 -6.44
CA LYS A 23 5.26 -7.64 -7.59
C LYS A 23 3.95 -7.44 -8.37
N ASP A 24 4.01 -6.58 -9.39
CA ASP A 24 2.99 -6.44 -10.43
C ASP A 24 1.57 -6.14 -9.88
N GLU A 25 0.62 -7.03 -10.12
CA GLU A 25 -0.80 -6.83 -9.76
C GLU A 25 -1.03 -6.58 -8.27
N TRP A 26 -0.14 -7.09 -7.42
CA TRP A 26 -0.18 -6.97 -5.96
C TRP A 26 0.31 -5.61 -5.45
N ILE A 27 0.96 -4.84 -6.31
CA ILE A 27 1.59 -3.57 -6.00
C ILE A 27 0.76 -2.43 -6.57
N LYS A 28 0.43 -1.45 -5.73
CA LYS A 28 -0.30 -0.24 -6.10
C LYS A 28 0.49 0.98 -5.67
N ASP A 29 0.74 1.88 -6.62
CA ASP A 29 1.29 3.18 -6.30
C ASP A 29 0.24 3.98 -5.54
N VAL A 30 0.65 4.63 -4.45
CA VAL A 30 -0.20 5.53 -3.67
C VAL A 30 0.46 6.90 -3.58
N ASN A 31 -0.35 7.94 -3.70
CA ASN A 31 0.09 9.33 -3.56
C ASN A 31 -0.86 10.06 -2.63
N VAL A 32 -0.34 10.46 -1.48
CA VAL A 32 -1.08 11.26 -0.49
C VAL A 32 -0.38 12.60 -0.37
N ARG A 33 -1.05 13.66 -0.86
CA ARG A 33 -0.57 15.05 -0.75
C ARG A 33 0.86 15.24 -1.29
N GLY A 34 1.19 14.58 -2.41
CA GLY A 34 2.52 14.65 -3.03
C GLY A 34 3.54 13.65 -2.47
N ILE A 35 3.19 12.93 -1.40
CA ILE A 35 4.05 11.91 -0.80
C ILE A 35 3.74 10.57 -1.47
N LYS A 36 4.76 10.01 -2.11
CA LYS A 36 4.66 8.74 -2.83
C LYS A 36 4.97 7.56 -1.92
N GLY A 37 4.22 6.48 -2.10
CA GLY A 37 4.47 5.18 -1.50
C GLY A 37 3.97 4.06 -2.40
N ILE A 38 4.26 2.83 -2.00
CA ILE A 38 3.80 1.61 -2.65
C ILE A 38 3.01 0.78 -1.65
N TYR A 39 1.77 0.45 -2.00
CA TYR A 39 0.92 -0.41 -1.19
C TYR A 39 0.87 -1.84 -1.75
N CYS A 40 1.09 -2.83 -0.88
CA CYS A 40 1.00 -4.24 -1.21
C CYS A 40 -0.35 -4.83 -0.78
N LEU A 41 -1.17 -5.20 -1.77
CA LEU A 41 -2.46 -5.85 -1.56
C LEU A 41 -2.34 -7.24 -0.91
N LYS A 42 -1.24 -7.96 -1.19
CA LYS A 42 -1.02 -9.34 -0.70
C LYS A 42 -0.85 -9.41 0.81
N CYS A 43 -0.07 -8.50 1.39
CA CYS A 43 0.31 -8.56 2.80
C CYS A 43 0.00 -7.28 3.61
N ASP A 44 -0.80 -6.38 3.02
CA ASP A 44 -1.31 -5.16 3.66
C ASP A 44 -0.19 -4.25 4.19
N THR A 45 0.82 -4.02 3.35
CA THR A 45 2.01 -3.24 3.73
C THR A 45 2.16 -2.02 2.84
N LEU A 46 2.29 -0.85 3.47
CA LEU A 46 2.70 0.39 2.83
C LEU A 46 4.21 0.53 2.93
N THR A 47 4.88 0.60 1.78
CA THR A 47 6.30 0.88 1.64
C THR A 47 6.48 2.34 1.26
N MET A 48 7.28 3.07 2.02
CA MET A 48 7.62 4.47 1.77
C MET A 48 9.11 4.61 1.48
N PHE A 49 9.46 5.61 0.67
CA PHE A 49 10.86 5.91 0.33
C PHE A 49 11.45 7.02 1.20
N ASN A 50 10.60 7.69 1.97
CA ASN A 50 10.97 8.74 2.91
C ASN A 50 10.30 8.43 4.26
N LYS A 51 10.85 8.98 5.34
CA LYS A 51 10.25 8.88 6.67
C LYS A 51 8.84 9.44 6.66
N MET A 52 7.92 8.78 7.37
CA MET A 52 6.54 9.25 7.53
C MET A 52 6.54 10.67 8.13
N PRO A 53 5.99 11.69 7.44
CA PRO A 53 6.13 13.08 7.90
C PRO A 53 5.27 13.42 9.11
N SER A 54 4.07 12.83 9.24
CA SER A 54 3.20 13.09 10.39
C SER A 54 2.12 12.00 10.58
N LYS A 55 1.48 12.01 11.75
CA LYS A 55 0.32 11.16 12.05
C LYS A 55 -0.88 11.40 11.11
N TYR A 56 -1.06 12.63 10.63
CA TYR A 56 -2.15 12.98 9.72
C TYR A 56 -1.91 12.39 8.32
N VAL A 57 -0.66 12.40 7.86
CA VAL A 57 -0.27 11.75 6.61
C VAL A 57 -0.45 10.23 6.73
N TYR A 58 -0.06 9.64 7.87
CA TYR A 58 -0.32 8.22 8.14
C TYR A 58 -1.80 7.87 8.03
N GLN A 59 -2.67 8.66 8.67
CA GLN A 59 -4.11 8.42 8.64
C GLN A 59 -4.68 8.52 7.23
N ALA A 60 -4.24 9.51 6.45
CA ALA A 60 -4.64 9.66 5.05
C ALA A 60 -4.16 8.48 4.18
N PHE A 61 -2.94 7.99 4.39
CA PHE A 61 -2.48 6.76 3.74
C PHE A 61 -3.32 5.55 4.12
N LYS A 62 -3.64 5.40 5.42
CA LYS A 62 -4.45 4.30 5.91
C LYS A 62 -5.81 4.27 5.19
N GLU A 63 -6.51 5.39 5.15
CA GLU A 63 -7.80 5.52 4.46
C GLU A 63 -7.69 5.21 2.96
N GLU A 64 -6.63 5.68 2.30
CA GLU A 64 -6.41 5.41 0.88
C GLU A 64 -6.15 3.92 0.62
N THR A 65 -5.27 3.29 1.41
CA THR A 65 -4.97 1.85 1.28
C THR A 65 -6.19 0.98 1.59
N GLU A 66 -7.04 1.37 2.55
CA GLU A 66 -8.30 0.67 2.86
C GLU A 66 -9.28 0.75 1.67
N LYS A 67 -9.43 1.90 1.01
CA LYS A 67 -10.25 2.04 -0.20
C LYS A 67 -9.75 1.14 -1.33
N ILE A 68 -8.44 1.12 -1.57
CA ILE A 68 -7.82 0.28 -2.60
C ILE A 68 -8.07 -1.20 -2.30
N ARG A 69 -7.85 -1.62 -1.04
CA ARG A 69 -8.08 -3.00 -0.60
C ARG A 69 -9.54 -3.42 -0.75
N ASN A 70 -10.47 -2.60 -0.30
CA ASN A 70 -11.90 -2.89 -0.41
C ASN A 70 -12.33 -3.00 -1.88
N THR A 71 -11.85 -2.11 -2.74
CA THR A 71 -12.11 -2.18 -4.19
C THR A 71 -11.57 -3.47 -4.79
N TYR A 72 -10.37 -3.91 -4.40
CA TYR A 72 -9.82 -5.19 -4.82
C TYR A 72 -10.68 -6.37 -4.35
N LEU A 73 -11.08 -6.39 -3.08
CA LEU A 73 -11.90 -7.47 -2.52
C LEU A 73 -13.28 -7.58 -3.18
N VAL A 74 -13.94 -6.45 -3.46
CA VAL A 74 -15.21 -6.42 -4.20
C VAL A 74 -15.03 -7.04 -5.59
N LYS A 75 -14.00 -6.62 -6.34
CA LYS A 75 -13.69 -7.18 -7.66
C LYS A 75 -13.37 -8.67 -7.63
N GLN A 76 -12.72 -9.17 -6.57
CA GLN A 76 -12.48 -10.61 -6.43
C GLN A 76 -13.78 -11.37 -6.16
N ASN A 77 -14.66 -10.83 -5.31
CA ASN A 77 -15.95 -11.44 -5.03
C ASN A 77 -16.86 -11.48 -6.26
N ASP A 78 -16.82 -10.47 -7.12
CA ASP A 78 -17.60 -10.43 -8.37
C ASP A 78 -17.06 -11.41 -9.43
N LYS A 79 -15.79 -11.80 -9.39
CA LYS A 79 -15.22 -12.84 -10.27
C LYS A 79 -15.57 -14.27 -9.87
N ILE A 80 -16.03 -14.46 -8.64
CA ILE A 80 -16.37 -15.78 -8.07
C ILE A 80 -17.88 -16.07 -8.24
N LYS A 81 -18.68 -15.07 -8.63
CA LYS A 81 -20.11 -15.24 -8.97
C LYS A 81 -20.29 -15.55 -10.45
#